data_AF-A0A922MKQ9-F1
#
_entry.id   AF-A0A922MKQ9-F1
#
_cell.length_a   1.000
_cell.length_b   1.000
_cell.length_c   1.000
_cell.angle_alpha   90.00
_cell.angle_beta   90.00
_cell.angle_gamma   90.00
#
_symmetry.space_group_name_H-M   'P 1'
#
loop_
_entity.id
_entity.type
_entity.pdbx_description
1 polymer ?
#
loop_
_entity_poly.entity_id
_entity_poly.type
_entity_poly.pdbx_seq_one_letter_code
_entity_poly.pdbx_strand_id
1 'polypeptide(L)'
;MDFELRHKNDKLFLTDFISTLRRSLTSAITSSEPFEGQDLKNPKLPAIDALYLARALMVSTAPFDPLYKPVNNFLIAKNFVDCTLVPDFLSLFHDSDVEAIERRLWILEIIRDGTKTMTDIDVVFKTMCLKMIMDFYSSVLSDKKVKETILGALSSIVAVPRAFEILVEGHGLLSWLHSVVRQTSDRTTIKAIFRLINNMIYSMNIAALARNIAAKNGKVNEFIELRTNKDVEQEILVIHYDLLKHLDDLEVEDAAYYVRICRLMSKRSIKSLSKKQMLSLVNKVGVWFKDNKVQEVTRLLSKALLASDALVLKSRNMEVNLDCEYKTSLVNTLTEVVQMYVL
;
A
#
# COMPACT_ATOMS: atom_id res chain seq x y z
N MET A 1 -4.13 -48.02 -14.94
CA MET A 1 -5.49 -47.49 -15.11
C MET A 1 -5.63 -46.12 -14.45
N ASP A 2 -5.29 -45.93 -13.17
CA ASP A 2 -5.34 -44.61 -12.51
C ASP A 2 -4.42 -43.53 -13.11
N PHE A 3 -3.20 -43.88 -13.53
CA PHE A 3 -2.27 -42.92 -14.18
C PHE A 3 -2.77 -42.44 -15.55
N GLU A 4 -3.45 -43.30 -16.30
CA GLU A 4 -3.98 -42.99 -17.63
C GLU A 4 -5.23 -42.11 -17.55
N LEU A 5 -6.11 -42.39 -16.58
CA LEU A 5 -7.27 -41.55 -16.27
C LEU A 5 -6.84 -40.16 -15.78
N ARG A 6 -5.80 -40.07 -14.93
CA ARG A 6 -5.21 -38.80 -14.48
C ARG A 6 -4.63 -38.01 -15.64
N HIS A 7 -3.78 -38.62 -16.47
CA HIS A 7 -3.22 -37.95 -17.65
C HIS A 7 -4.29 -37.50 -18.66
N LYS A 8 -5.40 -38.23 -18.78
CA LYS A 8 -6.52 -37.86 -19.65
C LYS A 8 -7.30 -36.66 -19.08
N ASN A 9 -7.51 -36.63 -17.77
CA ASN A 9 -8.14 -35.50 -17.08
C ASN A 9 -7.25 -34.26 -17.15
N ASP A 10 -5.95 -34.37 -16.87
CA ASP A 10 -4.99 -33.25 -16.93
C ASP A 10 -4.91 -32.63 -18.33
N LYS A 11 -4.94 -33.47 -19.39
CA LYS A 11 -5.00 -33.00 -20.78
C LYS A 11 -6.31 -32.27 -21.10
N LEU A 12 -7.43 -32.72 -20.54
CA LEU A 12 -8.72 -32.06 -20.71
C LEU A 12 -8.70 -30.68 -20.04
N PHE A 13 -8.24 -30.58 -18.79
CA PHE A 13 -8.10 -29.32 -18.06
C PHE A 13 -7.20 -28.31 -18.77
N LEU A 14 -6.05 -28.75 -19.30
CA LEU A 14 -5.14 -27.86 -20.03
C LEU A 14 -5.76 -27.37 -21.35
N THR A 15 -6.53 -28.22 -22.02
CA THR A 15 -7.25 -27.85 -23.25
C THR A 15 -8.33 -26.81 -22.95
N ASP A 16 -9.09 -27.02 -21.87
CA ASP A 16 -10.11 -26.09 -21.41
C ASP A 16 -9.49 -24.74 -21.03
N PHE A 17 -8.40 -24.74 -20.26
CA PHE A 17 -7.65 -23.53 -19.92
C PHE A 17 -7.19 -22.75 -21.15
N ILE A 18 -6.55 -23.43 -22.12
CA ILE A 18 -6.08 -22.79 -23.36
C ILE A 18 -7.25 -22.21 -24.15
N SER A 19 -8.39 -22.92 -24.19
CA SER A 19 -9.58 -22.46 -24.89
C SER A 19 -10.20 -21.22 -24.22
N THR A 20 -10.31 -21.24 -22.89
CA THR A 20 -10.80 -20.13 -22.07
C THR A 20 -9.89 -18.92 -22.20
N LEU A 21 -8.56 -19.11 -22.12
CA LEU A 21 -7.58 -18.04 -22.32
C LEU A 21 -7.70 -17.41 -23.69
N ARG A 22 -7.77 -18.22 -24.76
CA ARG A 22 -7.92 -17.73 -26.14
C ARG A 22 -9.16 -16.86 -26.29
N ARG A 23 -10.30 -17.30 -25.77
CA ARG A 23 -11.57 -16.56 -25.84
C ARG A 23 -11.54 -15.27 -25.01
N SER A 24 -10.91 -15.31 -23.84
CA SER A 24 -10.74 -14.14 -22.97
C SER A 24 -9.91 -13.05 -23.65
N LEU A 25 -8.79 -13.45 -24.29
CA LEU A 25 -7.95 -12.54 -25.07
C LEU A 25 -8.70 -11.96 -26.26
N THR A 26 -9.49 -12.76 -26.99
CA THR A 26 -10.32 -12.26 -28.10
C THR A 26 -11.31 -11.19 -27.63
N SER A 27 -11.91 -11.36 -26.45
CA SER A 27 -12.81 -10.36 -25.87
C SER A 27 -12.09 -9.06 -25.47
N ALA A 28 -10.83 -9.14 -25.03
CA ALA A 28 -10.03 -7.96 -24.68
C ALA A 28 -9.56 -7.16 -25.92
N ILE A 29 -9.42 -7.83 -27.07
CA ILE A 29 -9.08 -7.19 -28.35
C ILE A 29 -10.23 -6.27 -28.81
N THR A 30 -11.47 -6.74 -28.71
CA THR A 30 -12.65 -6.02 -29.24
C THR A 30 -13.07 -4.80 -28.42
N SER A 31 -12.69 -4.71 -27.14
CA SER A 31 -13.01 -3.56 -26.27
C SER A 31 -12.06 -2.36 -26.41
N SER A 32 -11.10 -2.43 -27.32
CA SER A 32 -10.00 -1.50 -27.41
C SER A 32 -10.23 -0.43 -28.51
N GLU A 33 -10.45 0.85 -28.17
CA GLU A 33 -10.62 1.93 -29.19
C GLU A 33 -9.38 2.08 -30.10
N PRO A 34 -9.53 2.23 -31.44
CA PRO A 34 -8.40 2.36 -32.34
C PRO A 34 -7.59 3.64 -32.06
N PHE A 35 -6.27 3.50 -31.99
CA PHE A 35 -5.33 4.63 -31.99
C PHE A 35 -4.85 4.82 -33.42
N GLU A 36 -4.90 6.06 -33.94
CA GLU A 36 -4.63 6.35 -35.36
C GLU A 36 -3.32 5.72 -35.87
N GLY A 37 -3.42 4.88 -36.92
CA GLY A 37 -2.28 4.47 -37.75
C GLY A 37 -1.67 3.07 -37.54
N GLN A 38 -2.27 2.16 -36.75
CA GLN A 38 -1.83 0.74 -36.68
C GLN A 38 -2.99 -0.24 -36.89
N ASP A 39 -2.87 -1.10 -37.90
CA ASP A 39 -3.89 -2.12 -38.26
C ASP A 39 -3.93 -3.34 -37.32
N LEU A 40 -2.98 -3.49 -36.38
CA LEU A 40 -2.92 -4.59 -35.41
C LEU A 40 -2.72 -4.03 -34.00
N LYS A 41 -3.79 -3.99 -33.20
CA LYS A 41 -3.73 -3.65 -31.77
C LYS A 41 -3.49 -4.92 -30.95
N ASN A 42 -2.31 -5.04 -30.34
CA ASN A 42 -2.07 -6.09 -29.35
C ASN A 42 -3.01 -5.85 -28.15
N PRO A 43 -3.86 -6.83 -27.77
CA PRO A 43 -4.72 -6.68 -26.60
C PRO A 43 -3.84 -6.50 -25.37
N LYS A 44 -4.13 -5.46 -24.59
CA LYS A 44 -3.50 -5.27 -23.28
C LYS A 44 -4.43 -5.83 -22.23
N LEU A 45 -4.03 -6.97 -21.67
CA LEU A 45 -4.70 -7.58 -20.52
C LEU A 45 -4.30 -6.81 -19.24
N PRO A 46 -5.23 -6.49 -18.32
CA PRO A 46 -4.85 -5.96 -17.02
C PRO A 46 -3.91 -6.96 -16.32
N ALA A 47 -2.93 -6.43 -15.57
CA ALA A 47 -1.93 -7.23 -14.89
C ALA A 47 -2.55 -8.13 -13.81
N ILE A 48 -3.65 -7.71 -13.18
CA ILE A 48 -4.43 -8.56 -12.25
C ILE A 48 -4.94 -9.82 -12.95
N ASP A 49 -5.60 -9.68 -14.10
CA ASP A 49 -6.14 -10.82 -14.86
C ASP A 49 -5.01 -11.71 -15.38
N ALA A 50 -3.95 -11.11 -15.90
CA ALA A 50 -2.77 -11.83 -16.36
C ALA A 50 -2.14 -12.66 -15.24
N LEU A 51 -1.99 -12.06 -14.05
CA LEU A 51 -1.43 -12.73 -12.89
C LEU A 51 -2.34 -13.84 -12.37
N TYR A 52 -3.66 -13.61 -12.34
CA TYR A 52 -4.64 -14.64 -11.98
C TYR A 52 -4.50 -15.84 -12.91
N LEU A 53 -4.52 -15.63 -14.23
CA LEU A 53 -4.44 -16.71 -15.22
C LEU A 53 -3.10 -17.45 -15.12
N ALA A 54 -2.00 -16.74 -14.89
CA ALA A 54 -0.69 -17.35 -14.69
C ALA A 54 -0.65 -18.24 -13.45
N ARG A 55 -1.15 -17.76 -12.29
CA ARG A 55 -1.22 -18.58 -11.06
C ARG A 55 -2.24 -19.70 -11.18
N ALA A 56 -3.35 -19.47 -11.86
CA ALA A 56 -4.38 -20.48 -12.11
C ALA A 56 -3.81 -21.66 -12.90
N LEU A 57 -2.98 -21.40 -13.93
CA LEU A 57 -2.29 -22.46 -14.67
C LEU A 57 -1.39 -23.31 -13.77
N MET A 58 -0.64 -22.67 -12.87
CA MET A 58 0.20 -23.38 -11.92
C MET A 58 -0.66 -24.29 -11.01
N VAL A 59 -1.73 -23.74 -10.44
CA VAL A 59 -2.69 -24.47 -9.59
C VAL A 59 -3.36 -25.61 -10.35
N SER A 60 -3.79 -25.41 -11.60
CA SER A 60 -4.44 -26.43 -12.44
C SER A 60 -3.58 -27.66 -12.69
N THR A 61 -2.27 -27.56 -12.51
CA THR A 61 -1.32 -28.68 -12.66
C THR A 61 -0.89 -29.29 -11.32
N ALA A 62 -1.45 -28.81 -10.20
CA ALA A 62 -1.09 -29.21 -8.83
C ALA A 62 -2.32 -29.75 -8.07
N PRO A 63 -2.65 -31.05 -8.17
CA PRO A 63 -3.88 -31.63 -7.60
C PRO A 63 -3.96 -31.63 -6.06
N PHE A 64 -2.84 -31.42 -5.38
CA PHE A 64 -2.78 -31.31 -3.92
C PHE A 64 -2.89 -29.87 -3.41
N ASP A 65 -2.97 -28.89 -4.32
CA ASP A 65 -3.13 -27.50 -3.96
C ASP A 65 -4.58 -27.25 -3.44
N PRO A 66 -4.78 -26.56 -2.31
CA PRO A 66 -6.10 -26.21 -1.79
C PRO A 66 -7.00 -25.47 -2.80
N LEU A 67 -6.38 -24.78 -3.76
CA LEU A 67 -7.06 -24.03 -4.82
C LEU A 67 -7.35 -24.85 -6.07
N TYR A 68 -6.85 -26.09 -6.17
CA TYR A 68 -7.03 -26.92 -7.36
C TYR A 68 -8.51 -27.03 -7.75
N LYS A 69 -9.36 -27.36 -6.79
CA LYS A 69 -10.80 -27.53 -7.02
C LYS A 69 -11.51 -26.22 -7.41
N PRO A 70 -11.44 -25.12 -6.63
CA PRO A 70 -12.15 -23.89 -7.00
C PRO A 70 -11.65 -23.30 -8.33
N VAL A 71 -10.34 -23.27 -8.57
CA VAL A 71 -9.76 -22.69 -9.80
C VAL A 71 -10.16 -23.51 -11.03
N ASN A 72 -10.05 -24.84 -10.98
CA ASN A 72 -10.46 -25.67 -12.12
C ASN A 72 -11.98 -25.61 -12.34
N ASN A 73 -12.79 -25.57 -11.27
CA ASN A 73 -14.23 -25.39 -11.40
C ASN A 73 -14.59 -24.06 -12.06
N PHE A 74 -13.90 -22.97 -11.70
CA PHE A 74 -14.08 -21.67 -12.34
C PHE A 74 -13.76 -21.74 -13.84
N LEU A 75 -12.63 -22.35 -14.21
CA LEU A 75 -12.19 -22.47 -15.60
C LEU A 75 -13.13 -23.35 -16.45
N ILE A 76 -13.65 -24.44 -15.88
CA ILE A 76 -14.63 -25.31 -16.56
C ILE A 76 -15.99 -24.60 -16.69
N ALA A 77 -16.45 -23.94 -15.62
CA ALA A 77 -17.75 -23.27 -15.61
C ALA A 77 -17.80 -22.05 -16.53
N LYS A 78 -16.65 -21.43 -16.80
CA LYS A 78 -16.54 -20.20 -17.58
C LYS A 78 -15.88 -20.45 -18.93
N ASN A 79 -16.72 -20.28 -19.95
CA ASN A 79 -16.32 -20.28 -21.36
C ASN A 79 -15.30 -19.18 -21.76
N PHE A 80 -15.20 -18.12 -20.96
CA PHE A 80 -14.19 -17.06 -21.04
C PHE A 80 -14.10 -16.35 -19.67
N VAL A 81 -12.97 -15.72 -19.38
CA VAL A 81 -12.76 -14.86 -18.21
C VAL A 81 -13.06 -13.42 -18.60
N ASP A 82 -13.94 -12.77 -17.84
CA ASP A 82 -14.24 -11.35 -18.00
C ASP A 82 -13.14 -10.51 -17.37
N CYS A 83 -12.20 -10.05 -18.19
CA CYS A 83 -11.06 -9.24 -17.77
C CYS A 83 -11.42 -7.77 -17.49
N THR A 84 -12.70 -7.48 -17.22
CA THR A 84 -13.14 -6.20 -16.69
C THR A 84 -13.42 -6.26 -15.19
N LEU A 85 -13.36 -7.46 -14.59
CA LEU A 85 -13.63 -7.74 -13.19
C LEU A 85 -12.51 -8.61 -12.62
N VAL A 86 -12.21 -8.49 -11.32
CA VAL A 86 -11.22 -9.37 -10.68
C VAL A 86 -11.71 -10.82 -10.82
N PRO A 87 -10.96 -11.72 -11.48
CA PRO A 87 -11.45 -13.06 -11.77
C PRO A 87 -11.76 -13.84 -10.50
N ASP A 88 -12.92 -14.49 -10.50
CA ASP A 88 -13.44 -15.35 -9.43
C ASP A 88 -13.46 -14.72 -8.02
N PHE A 89 -13.40 -13.39 -7.91
CA PHE A 89 -13.22 -12.71 -6.62
C PHE A 89 -14.30 -13.08 -5.60
N LEU A 90 -15.58 -13.01 -5.98
CA LEU A 90 -16.68 -13.26 -5.05
C LEU A 90 -16.67 -14.70 -4.53
N SER A 91 -16.41 -15.66 -5.41
CA SER A 91 -16.34 -17.10 -5.10
C SER A 91 -15.23 -17.38 -4.10
N LEU A 92 -14.01 -16.91 -4.39
CA LEU A 92 -12.84 -17.16 -3.54
C LEU A 92 -12.88 -16.37 -2.23
N PHE A 93 -13.39 -15.14 -2.24
CA PHE A 93 -13.37 -14.27 -1.07
C PHE A 93 -14.48 -14.58 -0.05
N HIS A 94 -15.66 -15.00 -0.51
CA HIS A 94 -16.81 -15.34 0.35
C HIS A 94 -16.99 -16.84 0.57
N ASP A 95 -15.97 -17.64 0.27
CA ASP A 95 -16.02 -19.08 0.49
C ASP A 95 -16.27 -19.39 1.98
N SER A 96 -17.05 -20.44 2.25
CA SER A 96 -17.39 -20.91 3.60
C SER A 96 -16.79 -22.29 3.92
N ASP A 97 -15.99 -22.84 3.00
CA ASP A 97 -15.26 -24.09 3.14
C ASP A 97 -14.12 -23.98 4.18
N VAL A 98 -13.57 -25.12 4.60
CA VAL A 98 -12.44 -25.20 5.56
C VAL A 98 -11.23 -24.44 5.03
N GLU A 99 -11.00 -24.51 3.72
CA GLU A 99 -9.89 -23.85 3.01
C GLU A 99 -10.21 -22.40 2.58
N ALA A 100 -11.23 -21.78 3.18
CA ALA A 100 -11.66 -20.44 2.80
C ALA A 100 -10.61 -19.36 3.16
N ILE A 101 -9.69 -19.64 4.08
CA ILE A 101 -8.59 -18.72 4.40
C ILE A 101 -7.55 -18.73 3.27
N GLU A 102 -7.10 -19.90 2.79
CA GLU A 102 -6.16 -20.01 1.66
C GLU A 102 -6.70 -19.29 0.42
N ARG A 103 -8.00 -19.45 0.13
CA ARG A 103 -8.67 -18.81 -1.01
C ARG A 103 -8.70 -17.29 -0.91
N ARG A 104 -9.07 -16.76 0.26
CA ARG A 104 -9.04 -15.32 0.53
C ARG A 104 -7.65 -14.75 0.39
N LEU A 105 -6.66 -15.41 1.00
CA LEU A 105 -5.26 -14.97 0.91
C LEU A 105 -4.81 -14.93 -0.54
N TRP A 106 -5.06 -15.99 -1.30
CA TRP A 106 -4.63 -16.08 -2.69
C TRP A 106 -5.23 -14.98 -3.56
N ILE A 107 -6.55 -14.72 -3.46
CA ILE A 107 -7.16 -13.66 -4.26
C ILE A 107 -6.73 -12.25 -3.83
N LEU A 108 -6.51 -12.02 -2.53
CA LEU A 108 -5.95 -10.77 -2.01
C LEU A 108 -4.50 -10.56 -2.49
N GLU A 109 -3.71 -11.62 -2.56
CA GLU A 109 -2.35 -11.58 -3.12
C GLU A 109 -2.36 -11.28 -4.62
N ILE A 110 -3.31 -11.85 -5.38
CA ILE A 110 -3.50 -11.49 -6.80
C ILE A 110 -3.76 -10.00 -6.94
N ILE A 111 -4.64 -9.41 -6.12
CA ILE A 111 -4.92 -7.96 -6.14
C ILE A 111 -3.66 -7.17 -5.76
N ARG A 112 -2.99 -7.55 -4.67
CA ARG A 112 -1.76 -6.89 -4.19
C ARG A 112 -0.66 -6.88 -5.24
N ASP A 113 -0.39 -8.04 -5.83
CA ASP A 113 0.75 -8.25 -6.71
C ASP A 113 0.44 -7.84 -8.16
N GLY A 114 -0.83 -7.89 -8.56
CA GLY A 114 -1.32 -7.57 -9.90
C GLY A 114 -1.68 -6.09 -10.12
N THR A 115 -1.93 -5.32 -9.06
CA THR A 115 -2.24 -3.87 -9.21
C THR A 115 -0.99 -3.09 -9.63
N LYS A 116 -0.99 -2.52 -10.85
CA LYS A 116 0.14 -1.74 -11.38
C LYS A 116 -0.25 -0.38 -11.95
N THR A 117 -1.40 -0.31 -12.61
CA THR A 117 -1.85 0.84 -13.39
C THR A 117 -3.32 1.14 -13.12
N MET A 118 -3.82 2.28 -13.62
CA MET A 118 -5.25 2.59 -13.52
C MET A 118 -6.16 1.54 -14.17
N THR A 119 -5.69 0.85 -15.22
CA THR A 119 -6.46 -0.25 -15.83
C THR A 119 -6.74 -1.37 -14.83
N ASP A 120 -5.79 -1.69 -13.94
CA ASP A 120 -5.98 -2.69 -12.89
C ASP A 120 -6.93 -2.18 -11.79
N ILE A 121 -6.84 -0.89 -11.48
CA ILE A 121 -7.70 -0.24 -10.48
C ILE A 121 -9.16 -0.25 -10.94
N ASP A 122 -9.42 0.00 -12.22
CA ASP A 122 -10.76 -0.04 -12.80
C ASP A 122 -11.40 -1.43 -12.61
N VAL A 123 -10.62 -2.50 -12.81
CA VAL A 123 -11.02 -3.89 -12.56
C VAL A 123 -11.39 -4.14 -11.09
N VAL A 124 -10.58 -3.62 -10.15
CA VAL A 124 -10.84 -3.73 -8.70
C VAL A 124 -12.10 -2.95 -8.30
N PHE A 125 -12.33 -1.76 -8.84
CA PHE A 125 -13.45 -0.92 -8.40
C PHE A 125 -14.80 -1.40 -8.93
N LYS A 126 -14.82 -1.99 -10.13
CA LYS A 126 -16.06 -2.40 -10.81
C LYS A 126 -16.86 -3.47 -10.06
N THR A 127 -16.23 -4.27 -9.19
CA THR A 127 -16.85 -5.38 -8.45
C THR A 127 -17.21 -5.07 -7.00
N MET A 128 -17.12 -3.81 -6.53
CA MET A 128 -17.16 -3.48 -5.09
C MET A 128 -16.09 -4.21 -4.26
N CYS A 129 -15.07 -4.79 -4.91
CA CYS A 129 -13.99 -5.55 -4.28
C CYS A 129 -13.36 -4.76 -3.13
N LEU A 130 -13.02 -3.50 -3.40
CA LEU A 130 -12.42 -2.60 -2.41
C LEU A 130 -13.27 -2.47 -1.14
N LYS A 131 -14.58 -2.26 -1.29
CA LYS A 131 -15.48 -2.12 -0.13
C LYS A 131 -15.55 -3.43 0.65
N MET A 132 -15.68 -4.56 -0.04
CA MET A 132 -15.73 -5.88 0.59
C MET A 132 -14.45 -6.21 1.36
N ILE A 133 -13.26 -5.91 0.82
CA ILE A 133 -12.00 -6.17 1.54
C ILE A 133 -11.84 -5.24 2.75
N MET A 134 -12.26 -3.97 2.66
CA MET A 134 -12.20 -3.02 3.77
C MET A 134 -13.19 -3.39 4.89
N ASP A 135 -14.41 -3.80 4.54
CA ASP A 135 -15.42 -4.25 5.50
C ASP A 135 -14.98 -5.56 6.16
N PHE A 136 -14.46 -6.52 5.38
CA PHE A 136 -13.98 -7.80 5.90
C PHE A 136 -12.82 -7.63 6.88
N TYR A 137 -11.94 -6.63 6.72
CA TYR A 137 -10.87 -6.36 7.67
C TYR A 137 -11.38 -6.26 9.12
N SER A 138 -12.56 -5.65 9.32
CA SER A 138 -13.16 -5.45 10.64
C SER A 138 -13.95 -6.67 11.14
N SER A 139 -14.11 -7.71 10.32
CA SER A 139 -14.80 -8.93 10.68
C SER A 139 -14.02 -9.76 11.69
N VAL A 140 -14.74 -10.45 12.56
CA VAL A 140 -14.17 -11.47 13.48
C VAL A 140 -13.56 -12.66 12.72
N LEU A 141 -13.95 -12.85 11.45
CA LEU A 141 -13.41 -13.89 10.57
C LEU A 141 -12.07 -13.49 9.93
N SER A 142 -11.65 -12.23 10.10
CA SER A 142 -10.40 -11.73 9.54
C SER A 142 -9.27 -11.95 10.52
N ASP A 143 -8.53 -13.04 10.29
CA ASP A 143 -7.34 -13.36 11.06
C ASP A 143 -6.20 -12.36 10.77
N LYS A 144 -5.12 -12.51 11.52
CA LYS A 144 -3.95 -11.64 11.39
C LYS A 144 -3.36 -11.64 9.97
N LYS A 145 -3.24 -12.82 9.35
CA LYS A 145 -2.60 -12.96 8.03
C LYS A 145 -3.46 -12.35 6.93
N VAL A 146 -4.78 -12.52 7.00
CA VAL A 146 -5.74 -11.89 6.09
C VAL A 146 -5.72 -10.38 6.26
N LYS A 147 -5.72 -9.86 7.49
CA LYS A 147 -5.58 -8.41 7.77
C LYS A 147 -4.31 -7.82 7.16
N GLU A 148 -3.18 -8.48 7.34
CA GLU A 148 -1.91 -8.05 6.73
C GLU A 148 -1.96 -8.07 5.20
N THR A 149 -2.60 -9.09 4.61
CA THR A 149 -2.73 -9.21 3.15
C THR A 149 -3.67 -8.15 2.59
N ILE A 150 -4.77 -7.83 3.29
CA ILE A 150 -5.66 -6.70 2.95
C ILE A 150 -4.89 -5.38 2.98
N LEU A 151 -4.12 -5.12 4.05
CA LEU A 151 -3.29 -3.91 4.12
C LEU A 151 -2.25 -3.86 2.99
N GLY A 152 -1.67 -5.00 2.63
CA GLY A 152 -0.78 -5.12 1.46
C GLY A 152 -1.48 -4.77 0.15
N ALA A 153 -2.67 -5.33 -0.09
CA ALA A 153 -3.47 -5.04 -1.27
C ALA A 153 -3.85 -3.55 -1.35
N LEU A 154 -4.32 -2.97 -0.25
CA LEU A 154 -4.59 -1.53 -0.15
C LEU A 154 -3.33 -0.70 -0.39
N SER A 155 -2.17 -1.13 0.13
CA SER A 155 -0.89 -0.46 -0.07
C SER A 155 -0.47 -0.42 -1.55
N SER A 156 -0.73 -1.49 -2.30
CA SER A 156 -0.51 -1.52 -3.76
C SER A 156 -1.50 -0.63 -4.51
N ILE A 157 -2.78 -0.62 -4.10
CA ILE A 157 -3.83 0.22 -4.69
C ILE A 157 -3.51 1.70 -4.51
N VAL A 158 -3.23 2.14 -3.28
CA VAL A 158 -2.93 3.56 -3.01
C VAL A 158 -1.59 3.99 -3.59
N ALA A 159 -0.71 3.09 -4.00
CA ALA A 159 0.53 3.44 -4.70
C ALA A 159 0.27 3.95 -6.13
N VAL A 160 -0.92 3.73 -6.69
CA VAL A 160 -1.37 4.37 -7.92
C VAL A 160 -1.98 5.75 -7.55
N PRO A 161 -1.37 6.89 -7.96
CA PRO A 161 -1.74 8.21 -7.45
C PRO A 161 -3.22 8.56 -7.63
N ARG A 162 -3.78 8.25 -8.80
CA ARG A 162 -5.19 8.52 -9.10
C ARG A 162 -6.14 7.62 -8.30
N ALA A 163 -5.75 6.37 -8.02
CA ALA A 163 -6.54 5.48 -7.18
C ALA A 163 -6.63 6.01 -5.74
N PHE A 164 -5.51 6.47 -5.18
CA PHE A 164 -5.48 7.08 -3.86
C PHE A 164 -6.47 8.25 -3.73
N GLU A 165 -6.53 9.15 -4.72
CA GLU A 165 -7.52 10.24 -4.74
C GLU A 165 -8.97 9.73 -4.71
N ILE A 166 -9.30 8.74 -5.55
CA ILE A 166 -10.64 8.15 -5.60
C ILE A 166 -11.01 7.48 -4.27
N LEU A 167 -10.05 6.84 -3.60
CA LEU A 167 -10.26 6.18 -2.31
C LEU A 167 -10.56 7.18 -1.19
N VAL A 168 -9.84 8.31 -1.19
CA VAL A 168 -10.01 9.38 -0.20
C VAL A 168 -11.34 10.11 -0.42
N GLU A 169 -11.68 10.44 -1.67
CA GLU A 169 -12.88 11.21 -2.01
C GLU A 169 -14.18 10.40 -1.92
N GLY A 170 -14.14 9.11 -2.30
CA GLY A 170 -15.36 8.32 -2.50
C GLY A 170 -15.52 7.08 -1.62
N HIS A 171 -14.48 6.61 -0.94
CA HIS A 171 -14.48 5.29 -0.28
C HIS A 171 -14.14 5.34 1.23
N GLY A 172 -14.04 6.54 1.81
CA GLY A 172 -13.84 6.69 3.25
C GLY A 172 -12.53 6.09 3.78
N LEU A 173 -11.50 5.98 2.93
CA LEU A 173 -10.22 5.33 3.27
C LEU A 173 -9.61 5.89 4.57
N LEU A 174 -9.59 7.22 4.73
CA LEU A 174 -8.98 7.87 5.90
C LEU A 174 -9.76 7.57 7.18
N SER A 175 -11.09 7.64 7.12
CA SER A 175 -11.97 7.30 8.25
C SER A 175 -11.81 5.83 8.66
N TRP A 176 -11.77 4.92 7.67
CA TRP A 176 -11.52 3.50 7.90
C TRP A 176 -10.14 3.26 8.53
N LEU A 177 -9.09 3.87 7.99
CA LEU A 177 -7.72 3.69 8.49
C LEU A 177 -7.57 4.23 9.92
N HIS A 178 -8.21 5.36 10.24
CA HIS A 178 -8.24 5.90 11.59
C HIS A 178 -8.91 4.91 12.58
N SER A 179 -9.98 4.23 12.16
CA SER A 179 -10.59 3.16 12.96
C SER A 179 -9.64 1.98 13.17
N VAL A 180 -8.96 1.54 12.10
CA VAL A 180 -7.99 0.44 12.15
C VAL A 180 -6.84 0.73 13.11
N VAL A 181 -6.24 1.93 13.03
CA VAL A 181 -5.13 2.37 13.90
C VAL A 181 -5.53 2.36 15.38
N ARG A 182 -6.80 2.65 15.70
CA ARG A 182 -7.28 2.64 17.09
C ARG A 182 -7.48 1.25 17.66
N GLN A 183 -7.78 0.27 16.80
CA GLN A 183 -8.12 -1.09 17.21
C GLN A 183 -6.92 -2.03 17.16
N THR A 184 -5.86 -1.70 16.40
CA THR A 184 -4.69 -2.56 16.29
C THR A 184 -3.66 -2.32 17.40
N SER A 185 -3.02 -3.41 17.84
CA SER A 185 -1.82 -3.40 18.70
C SER A 185 -0.74 -4.34 18.16
N ASP A 186 -1.01 -5.00 17.04
CA ASP A 186 -0.13 -6.01 16.47
C ASP A 186 1.00 -5.38 15.67
N ARG A 187 2.24 -5.77 15.97
CA ARG A 187 3.46 -5.15 15.43
C ARG A 187 3.54 -5.23 13.90
N THR A 188 3.23 -6.38 13.32
CA THR A 188 3.31 -6.59 11.87
C THR A 188 2.20 -5.85 11.14
N THR A 189 1.01 -5.77 11.74
CA THR A 189 -0.08 -4.91 11.28
C THR A 189 0.33 -3.43 11.30
N ILE A 190 0.96 -2.94 12.37
CA ILE A 190 1.45 -1.56 12.47
C ILE A 190 2.50 -1.26 11.39
N LYS A 191 3.46 -2.17 11.17
CA LYS A 191 4.44 -2.06 10.08
C LYS A 191 3.77 -1.98 8.71
N ALA A 192 2.71 -2.76 8.48
CA ALA A 192 1.92 -2.70 7.25
C ALA A 192 1.18 -1.35 7.10
N ILE A 193 0.66 -0.79 8.18
CA ILE A 193 0.05 0.55 8.18
C ILE A 193 1.08 1.63 7.86
N PHE A 194 2.31 1.55 8.38
CA PHE A 194 3.36 2.50 8.00
C PHE A 194 3.63 2.47 6.50
N ARG A 195 3.70 1.28 5.88
CA ARG A 195 3.89 1.15 4.43
C ARG A 195 2.73 1.75 3.65
N LEU A 196 1.49 1.53 4.11
CA LEU A 196 0.29 2.11 3.53
C LEU A 196 0.34 3.65 3.58
N ILE A 197 0.60 4.24 4.74
CA ILE A 197 0.71 5.69 4.93
C ILE A 197 1.81 6.28 4.06
N ASN A 198 2.98 5.62 4.02
CA ASN A 198 4.09 6.03 3.16
C ASN A 198 3.67 6.10 1.69
N ASN A 199 2.99 5.07 1.17
CA ASN A 199 2.51 5.06 -0.20
C ASN A 199 1.45 6.13 -0.46
N MET A 200 0.56 6.41 0.51
CA MET A 200 -0.42 7.50 0.41
C MET A 200 0.27 8.86 0.24
N ILE A 201 1.29 9.15 1.07
CA ILE A 201 2.05 10.41 0.98
C ILE A 201 2.79 10.52 -0.35
N TYR A 202 3.45 9.43 -0.80
CA TYR A 202 4.12 9.42 -2.12
C TYR A 202 3.12 9.66 -3.25
N SER A 203 1.99 8.97 -3.26
CA SER A 203 0.95 9.13 -4.27
C SER A 203 0.38 10.55 -4.30
N MET A 204 0.11 11.14 -3.14
CA MET A 204 -0.34 12.53 -3.03
C MET A 204 0.70 13.50 -3.63
N ASN A 205 1.98 13.32 -3.31
CA ASN A 205 3.07 14.16 -3.79
C ASN A 205 3.27 14.00 -5.31
N ILE A 206 3.19 12.78 -5.83
CA ILE A 206 3.26 12.50 -7.27
C ILE A 206 2.07 13.12 -8.01
N ALA A 207 0.85 12.98 -7.48
CA ALA A 207 -0.34 13.58 -8.08
C ALA A 207 -0.24 15.12 -8.12
N ALA A 208 0.25 15.73 -7.02
CA ALA A 208 0.50 17.17 -6.98
C ALA A 208 1.55 17.59 -8.00
N LEU A 209 2.64 16.83 -8.15
CA LEU A 209 3.68 17.09 -9.15
C LEU A 209 3.11 17.00 -10.57
N ALA A 210 2.37 15.94 -10.89
CA ALA A 210 1.76 15.75 -12.20
C ALA A 210 0.83 16.90 -12.59
N ARG A 211 -0.03 17.37 -11.66
CA ARG A 211 -0.87 18.55 -11.90
C ARG A 211 -0.08 19.82 -12.16
N ASN A 212 1.01 20.04 -11.44
CA ASN A 212 1.85 21.23 -11.63
C ASN A 212 2.58 21.21 -12.98
N ILE A 213 3.06 20.05 -13.42
CA ILE A 213 3.68 19.88 -14.74
C ILE A 213 2.67 20.17 -15.85
N ALA A 214 1.45 19.62 -15.72
CA ALA A 214 0.36 19.85 -16.67
C ALA A 214 -0.02 21.35 -16.75
N ALA A 215 -0.15 22.03 -15.61
CA ALA A 215 -0.49 23.45 -15.55
C ALA A 215 0.56 24.38 -16.19
N LYS A 216 1.84 23.95 -16.25
CA LYS A 216 2.96 24.73 -16.82
C LYS A 216 3.38 24.28 -18.23
N ASN A 217 2.55 23.52 -18.95
CA ASN A 217 2.89 22.94 -20.26
C ASN A 217 4.24 22.22 -20.27
N GLY A 218 4.60 21.51 -19.18
CA GLY A 218 5.84 20.74 -19.08
C GLY A 218 7.10 21.50 -18.68
N LYS A 219 7.05 22.83 -18.41
CA LYS A 219 8.23 23.60 -18.00
C LYS A 219 8.51 23.47 -16.49
N VAL A 220 9.57 22.75 -16.13
CA VAL A 220 10.02 22.52 -14.74
C VAL A 220 11.33 23.28 -14.48
N ASN A 221 11.30 24.61 -14.53
CA ASN A 221 12.52 25.44 -14.40
C ASN A 221 12.65 26.18 -13.05
N GLU A 222 11.71 26.00 -12.13
CA GLU A 222 11.74 26.64 -10.81
C GLU A 222 11.46 25.62 -9.71
N PHE A 223 11.98 25.86 -8.51
CA PHE A 223 11.56 25.13 -7.30
C PHE A 223 10.07 25.39 -7.08
N ILE A 224 9.23 24.38 -7.32
CA ILE A 224 7.77 24.48 -7.17
C ILE A 224 7.38 23.98 -5.78
N GLU A 225 6.73 24.83 -4.98
CA GLU A 225 6.01 24.38 -3.79
C GLU A 225 4.82 23.52 -4.25
N LEU A 226 4.90 22.20 -4.00
CA LEU A 226 3.85 21.27 -4.38
C LEU A 226 2.56 21.59 -3.60
N ARG A 227 1.51 21.99 -4.32
CA ARG A 227 0.17 22.18 -3.76
C ARG A 227 -0.51 20.82 -3.55
N THR A 228 -0.23 20.20 -2.41
CA THR A 228 -0.93 19.00 -1.92
C THR A 228 -2.31 19.38 -1.36
N ASN A 229 -3.23 18.41 -1.30
CA ASN A 229 -4.49 18.60 -0.60
C ASN A 229 -4.19 18.66 0.91
N LYS A 230 -4.32 19.85 1.49
CA LYS A 230 -3.89 20.14 2.86
C LYS A 230 -4.71 19.37 3.89
N ASP A 231 -6.01 19.21 3.64
CA ASP A 231 -6.92 18.55 4.58
C ASP A 231 -6.62 17.06 4.64
N VAL A 232 -6.39 16.45 3.47
CA VAL A 232 -5.99 15.04 3.35
C VAL A 232 -4.63 14.78 4.02
N GLU A 233 -3.63 15.62 3.76
CA GLU A 233 -2.32 15.48 4.41
C GLU A 233 -2.41 15.63 5.93
N GLN A 234 -3.26 16.55 6.41
CA GLN A 234 -3.49 16.78 7.83
C GLN A 234 -4.16 15.56 8.49
N GLU A 235 -5.16 14.95 7.85
CA GLU A 235 -5.77 13.72 8.34
C GLU A 235 -4.76 12.57 8.39
N ILE A 236 -3.93 12.41 7.36
CA ILE A 236 -2.86 11.39 7.35
C ILE A 236 -1.87 11.65 8.49
N LEU A 237 -1.51 12.91 8.76
CA LEU A 237 -0.65 13.28 9.87
C LEU A 237 -1.26 12.89 11.22
N VAL A 238 -2.57 13.10 11.41
CA VAL A 238 -3.27 12.70 12.64
C VAL A 238 -3.24 11.18 12.81
N ILE A 239 -3.56 10.43 11.76
CA ILE A 239 -3.51 8.95 11.75
C ILE A 239 -2.09 8.46 12.05
N HIS A 240 -1.08 9.06 11.42
CA HIS A 240 0.32 8.71 11.64
C HIS A 240 0.73 9.02 13.08
N TYR A 241 0.34 10.17 13.62
CA TYR A 241 0.63 10.54 15.00
C TYR A 241 -0.03 9.60 16.02
N ASP A 242 -1.24 9.10 15.76
CA ASP A 242 -1.92 8.11 16.63
C ASP A 242 -1.13 6.80 16.75
N LEU A 243 -0.25 6.49 15.78
CA LEU A 243 0.65 5.33 15.83
C LEU A 243 1.88 5.54 16.71
N LEU A 244 2.21 6.79 17.10
CA LEU A 244 3.37 7.11 17.94
C LEU A 244 3.41 6.28 19.23
N LYS A 245 2.23 6.00 19.80
CA LYS A 245 2.09 5.23 21.05
C LYS A 245 2.66 3.80 20.93
N HIS A 246 2.66 3.23 19.73
CA HIS A 246 3.11 1.85 19.48
C HIS A 246 4.61 1.72 19.18
N LEU A 247 5.36 2.83 19.08
CA LEU A 247 6.79 2.76 18.79
C LEU A 247 7.60 2.02 19.86
N ASP A 248 7.13 1.96 21.11
CA ASP A 248 7.84 1.27 22.20
C ASP A 248 7.92 -0.25 21.96
N ASP A 249 6.97 -0.81 21.19
CA ASP A 249 6.88 -2.23 20.89
C ASP A 249 7.63 -2.62 19.60
N LEU A 250 8.17 -1.65 18.86
CA LEU A 250 8.80 -1.86 17.56
C LEU A 250 10.33 -1.82 17.66
N GLU A 251 11.05 -1.97 16.55
CA GLU A 251 12.52 -1.90 16.51
C GLU A 251 13.00 -0.50 16.10
N VAL A 252 14.30 -0.22 16.27
CA VAL A 252 14.91 1.08 15.88
C VAL A 252 14.65 1.39 14.39
N GLU A 253 14.69 0.38 13.53
CA GLU A 253 14.42 0.53 12.09
C GLU A 253 12.99 1.02 11.84
N ASP A 254 12.01 0.49 12.58
CA ASP A 254 10.61 0.92 12.46
C ASP A 254 10.42 2.36 12.96
N ALA A 255 11.12 2.75 14.02
CA ALA A 255 11.14 4.13 14.50
C ALA A 255 11.77 5.08 13.47
N ALA A 256 12.87 4.66 12.82
CA ALA A 256 13.47 5.40 11.71
C ALA A 256 12.49 5.57 10.55
N TYR A 257 11.75 4.51 10.20
CA TYR A 257 10.74 4.54 9.16
C TYR A 257 9.57 5.47 9.52
N TYR A 258 9.09 5.43 10.77
CA TYR A 258 8.07 6.34 11.27
C TYR A 258 8.47 7.82 11.13
N VAL A 259 9.68 8.18 11.55
CA VAL A 259 10.17 9.57 11.48
C VAL A 259 10.42 9.98 10.02
N ARG A 260 10.85 9.04 9.17
CA ARG A 260 10.97 9.27 7.72
C ARG A 260 9.63 9.63 7.08
N ILE A 261 8.54 9.00 7.49
CA ILE A 261 7.20 9.38 7.02
C ILE A 261 6.87 10.82 7.42
N CYS A 262 7.19 11.24 8.65
CA CYS A 262 7.01 12.64 9.06
C CYS A 262 7.80 13.62 8.17
N ARG A 263 9.04 13.27 7.81
CA ARG A 263 9.87 14.09 6.90
C ARG A 263 9.25 14.26 5.51
N LEU A 264 8.50 13.27 5.02
CA LEU A 264 7.85 13.34 3.71
C LEU A 264 6.63 14.29 3.68
N MET A 265 6.11 14.67 4.85
CA MET A 265 4.98 15.59 4.97
C MET A 265 5.40 17.05 4.80
N SER A 266 4.49 17.89 4.34
CA SER A 266 4.78 19.31 4.14
C SER A 266 5.13 20.04 5.45
N LYS A 267 5.92 21.10 5.33
CA LYS A 267 6.27 21.99 6.44
C LYS A 267 5.02 22.54 7.16
N ARG A 268 3.96 22.84 6.41
CA ARG A 268 2.68 23.31 6.97
C ARG A 268 2.07 22.26 7.90
N SER A 269 2.04 21.01 7.46
CA SER A 269 1.46 19.90 8.22
C SER A 269 2.30 19.62 9.47
N ILE A 270 3.62 19.59 9.37
CA ILE A 270 4.47 19.45 10.57
C ILE A 270 4.23 20.60 11.58
N LYS A 271 4.08 21.85 11.11
CA LYS A 271 3.77 23.01 11.97
C LYS A 271 2.40 22.97 12.62
N SER A 272 1.45 22.19 12.12
CA SER A 272 0.12 22.07 12.73
C SER A 272 0.15 21.27 14.03
N LEU A 273 1.21 20.48 14.27
CA LEU A 273 1.41 19.76 15.52
C LEU A 273 1.56 20.73 16.69
N SER A 274 0.90 20.43 17.80
CA SER A 274 1.14 21.17 19.04
C SER A 274 2.56 20.95 19.55
N LYS A 275 3.09 21.93 20.28
CA LYS A 275 4.40 21.84 20.92
C LYS A 275 4.52 20.60 21.82
N LYS A 276 3.43 20.22 22.50
CA LYS A 276 3.34 19.00 23.31
C LYS A 276 3.49 17.73 22.47
N GLN A 277 2.86 17.68 21.29
CA GLN A 277 2.96 16.55 20.39
C GLN A 277 4.39 16.40 19.84
N MET A 278 5.02 17.50 19.45
CA MET A 278 6.40 17.48 18.95
C MET A 278 7.40 17.06 20.04
N LEU A 279 7.23 17.52 21.28
CA LEU A 279 8.02 17.05 22.42
C LEU A 279 7.80 15.56 22.69
N SER A 280 6.55 15.08 22.58
CA SER A 280 6.25 13.65 22.72
C SER A 280 6.96 12.80 21.68
N LEU A 281 7.03 13.26 20.43
CA LEU A 281 7.77 12.59 19.35
C LEU A 281 9.26 12.49 19.68
N VAL A 282 9.89 13.62 20.03
CA VAL A 282 11.32 13.68 20.39
C VAL A 282 11.62 12.77 21.57
N ASN A 283 10.77 12.78 22.61
CA ASN A 283 10.97 11.95 23.81
C ASN A 283 10.82 10.45 23.50
N LYS A 284 9.80 10.06 22.73
CA LYS A 284 9.58 8.66 22.31
C LYS A 284 10.76 8.12 21.50
N VAL A 285 11.25 8.91 20.55
CA VAL A 285 12.43 8.55 19.76
C VAL A 285 13.70 8.54 20.63
N GLY A 286 13.79 9.44 21.61
CA GLY A 286 14.87 9.53 22.60
C GLY A 286 15.15 8.23 23.36
N VAL A 287 14.13 7.42 23.64
CA VAL A 287 14.25 6.14 24.39
C VAL A 287 15.20 5.15 23.72
N TRP A 288 15.30 5.19 22.39
CA TRP A 288 16.16 4.31 21.59
C TRP A 288 17.66 4.61 21.74
N PHE A 289 18.00 5.68 22.44
CA PHE A 289 19.34 6.18 22.58
C PHE A 289 19.80 6.17 24.03
N LYS A 290 20.57 5.14 24.38
CA LYS A 290 21.21 4.98 25.69
C LYS A 290 22.62 5.62 25.77
N ASP A 291 23.14 6.10 24.64
CA ASP A 291 24.47 6.71 24.55
C ASP A 291 24.41 8.18 24.95
N ASN A 292 25.34 8.61 25.82
CA ASN A 292 25.46 9.97 26.34
C ASN A 292 25.49 11.04 25.24
N LYS A 293 26.10 10.75 24.07
CA LYS A 293 26.17 11.72 22.97
C LYS A 293 24.82 11.99 22.31
N VAL A 294 23.96 10.97 22.18
CA VAL A 294 22.67 11.12 21.50
C VAL A 294 21.59 11.62 22.44
N GLN A 295 21.69 11.30 23.73
CA GLN A 295 20.85 11.94 24.75
C GLN A 295 21.04 13.47 24.77
N GLU A 296 22.27 13.94 24.54
CA GLU A 296 22.54 15.37 24.39
C GLU A 296 21.83 15.94 23.15
N VAL A 297 21.79 15.22 22.03
CA VAL A 297 21.01 15.62 20.84
C VAL A 297 19.51 15.68 21.14
N THR A 298 18.93 14.68 21.79
CA THR A 298 17.51 14.70 22.19
C THR A 298 17.21 15.88 23.13
N ARG A 299 18.15 16.21 24.04
CA ARG A 299 18.05 17.37 24.94
C ARG A 299 18.11 18.69 24.16
N LEU A 300 19.02 18.81 23.19
CA LEU A 300 19.15 19.98 22.33
C LEU A 300 17.91 20.17 21.44
N LEU A 301 17.36 19.09 20.88
CA LEU A 301 16.11 19.11 20.11
C LEU A 301 14.94 19.59 20.99
N SER A 302 14.82 19.05 22.20
CA SER A 302 13.80 19.47 23.16
C SER A 302 13.95 20.95 23.55
N LYS A 303 15.19 21.41 23.76
CA LYS A 303 15.49 22.82 24.05
C LYS A 303 15.12 23.74 22.87
N ALA A 304 15.44 23.34 21.64
CA ALA A 304 15.08 24.11 20.44
C ALA A 304 13.56 24.25 20.29
N LEU A 305 12.81 23.17 20.55
CA LEU A 305 11.35 23.20 20.57
C LEU A 305 10.80 24.14 21.65
N LEU A 306 11.38 24.08 22.85
CA LEU A 306 10.98 24.94 23.98
C LEU A 306 11.28 26.42 23.73
N ALA A 307 12.43 26.73 23.17
CA ALA A 307 12.85 28.10 22.86
C ALA A 307 12.25 28.64 21.54
N SER A 308 11.67 27.78 20.70
CA SER A 308 11.26 28.12 19.33
C SER A 308 12.41 28.74 18.52
N ASP A 309 13.64 28.28 18.77
CA ASP A 309 14.88 28.80 18.18
C ASP A 309 15.62 27.70 17.39
N ALA A 310 15.69 27.88 16.08
CA ALA A 310 16.36 26.95 15.17
C ALA A 310 17.90 27.11 15.16
N LEU A 311 18.45 28.18 15.72
CA LEU A 311 19.91 28.41 15.74
C LEU A 311 20.62 27.37 16.61
N VAL A 312 19.96 26.86 17.65
CA VAL A 312 20.45 25.77 18.51
C VAL A 312 20.71 24.49 17.70
N LEU A 313 19.96 24.29 16.61
CA LEU A 313 20.01 23.10 15.75
C LEU A 313 21.11 23.15 14.67
N LYS A 314 21.77 24.31 14.47
CA LYS A 314 22.85 24.49 13.49
C LYS A 314 24.25 24.21 14.04
N SER A 315 24.36 23.82 15.32
CA SER A 315 25.66 23.56 15.95
C SER A 315 26.29 22.25 15.45
N ARG A 316 27.63 22.19 15.38
CA ARG A 316 28.41 20.97 15.04
C ARG A 316 28.13 19.77 15.96
N ASN A 317 27.40 19.97 17.05
CA ASN A 317 27.04 18.92 18.02
C ASN A 317 25.87 18.03 17.54
N MET A 318 25.23 18.34 16.41
CA MET A 318 24.14 17.53 15.83
C MET A 318 24.61 16.43 14.87
N GLU A 319 25.86 16.49 14.38
CA GLU A 319 26.41 15.43 13.54
C GLU A 319 26.85 14.25 14.42
N VAL A 320 25.99 13.22 14.51
CA VAL A 320 26.32 11.99 15.22
C VAL A 320 26.52 10.86 14.22
N ASN A 321 27.75 10.42 14.06
CA ASN A 321 28.05 9.18 13.36
C ASN A 321 28.03 8.03 14.39
N LEU A 322 26.95 7.27 14.43
CA LEU A 322 26.75 6.13 15.34
C LEU A 322 27.11 4.82 14.65
N ASP A 323 27.50 3.82 15.44
CA ASP A 323 27.83 2.47 14.98
C ASP A 323 26.68 1.75 14.25
N CYS A 324 25.45 2.26 14.35
CA CYS A 324 24.26 1.72 13.71
C CYS A 324 23.68 2.74 12.72
N GLU A 325 23.66 2.38 11.43
CA GLU A 325 23.16 3.23 10.33
C GLU A 325 21.73 3.73 10.58
N TYR A 326 20.84 2.86 11.08
CA TYR A 326 19.46 3.22 11.40
C TYR A 326 19.37 4.26 12.53
N LYS A 327 20.27 4.21 13.52
CA LYS A 327 20.31 5.20 14.60
C LYS A 327 20.77 6.56 14.08
N THR A 328 21.82 6.58 13.25
CA THR A 328 22.29 7.81 12.58
C THR A 328 21.20 8.42 11.71
N SER A 329 20.53 7.58 10.90
CA SER A 329 19.42 8.00 10.04
C SER A 329 18.24 8.56 10.84
N LEU A 330 17.86 7.91 11.93
CA LEU A 330 16.79 8.35 12.83
C LEU A 330 17.08 9.72 13.45
N VAL A 331 18.30 9.95 13.95
CA VAL A 331 18.69 11.25 14.54
C VAL A 331 18.67 12.37 13.49
N ASN A 332 19.25 12.13 12.31
CA ASN A 332 19.29 13.12 11.24
C ASN A 332 17.87 13.47 10.76
N THR A 333 17.06 12.45 10.51
CA THR A 333 15.67 12.63 10.06
C THR A 333 14.82 13.33 11.12
N LEU A 334 14.98 12.99 12.40
CA LEU A 334 14.28 13.68 13.49
C LEU A 334 14.70 15.16 13.59
N THR A 335 16.00 15.43 13.43
CA THR A 335 16.53 16.79 13.45
C THR A 335 15.95 17.62 12.32
N GLU A 336 15.86 17.07 11.10
CA GLU A 336 15.20 17.73 9.96
C GLU A 336 13.71 18.02 10.26
N VAL A 337 12.96 17.07 10.83
CA VAL A 337 11.55 17.27 11.20
C VAL A 337 11.39 18.38 12.24
N VAL A 338 12.25 18.43 13.26
CA VAL A 338 12.26 19.49 14.28
C VAL A 338 12.65 20.83 13.67
N GLN A 339 13.61 20.86 12.75
CA GLN A 339 13.97 22.09 12.01
C GLN A 339 12.80 22.59 11.16
N MET A 340 12.08 21.70 10.46
CA MET A 340 10.87 22.05 9.69
C MET A 340 9.77 22.63 10.57
N TYR A 341 9.69 22.19 11.83
CA TYR A 341 8.74 22.72 12.82
C TYR A 341 9.09 24.12 13.29
N VAL A 342 10.37 24.35 13.64
CA VAL A 342 10.82 25.59 14.30
C VAL A 342 11.06 26.73 13.32
N LEU A 343 11.63 26.45 12.14
CA LEU A 343 11.75 27.41 11.01
C LEU A 343 10.39 27.59 10.38
#